data_AF-A3LPA5-F1
#
_entry.id   AF-A3LPA5-F1
#
_cell.length_a   1.000
_cell.length_b   1.000
_cell.length_c   1.000
_cell.angle_alpha   90.00
_cell.angle_beta   90.00
_cell.angle_gamma   90.00
#
_symmetry.space_group_name_H-M   'P 1'
#
loop_
_entity.id
_entity.type
_entity.pdbx_description
1 polymer ?
#
loop_
_entity_poly.entity_id
_entity_poly.type
_entity_poly.pdbx_seq_one_letter_code
_entity_poly.pdbx_strand_id
1 'polypeptide(L)'
;MGSLNTLFPGSPPRFEPHITISTNVAVDLEDADQTRKDVDKILSASAVALNSLPKNHSNLVTLGKIDSQRKFFKKLYFEVSHDPNLMSLARILRELFVILPADIEAENKKQNPQLYTSDGNGGTVRRKKSKNSSSDSEVPPKEFDTTAIQQEAARKAAHWSAVEYDPHLSLVYSDIYPIDKALWRTIKTRVQDYLNIDNCDSDELVDNGLGWDGGVFKLVLCEGDVRDWIVLGSVDVHSN
;
A
#
# COMPACT_ATOMS: atom_id res chain seq x y z
N MET A 1 7.29 19.18 21.70
CA MET A 1 8.06 18.35 20.76
C MET A 1 7.95 18.97 19.38
N GLY A 2 9.07 19.40 18.79
CA GLY A 2 9.05 20.13 17.52
C GLY A 2 8.92 19.17 16.34
N SER A 3 7.69 18.78 15.98
CA SER A 3 7.40 18.00 14.77
C SER A 3 8.09 18.63 13.55
N LEU A 4 8.72 17.81 12.70
CA LEU A 4 9.30 18.25 11.42
C LEU A 4 8.27 19.04 10.59
N ASN A 5 6.97 18.78 10.73
CA ASN A 5 5.88 19.52 10.08
C ASN A 5 5.94 21.03 10.38
N THR A 6 6.47 21.45 11.53
CA THR A 6 6.60 22.88 11.88
C THR A 6 7.61 23.64 11.02
N LEU A 7 8.51 22.92 10.33
CA LEU A 7 9.48 23.51 9.41
C LEU A 7 8.89 23.81 8.02
N PHE A 8 7.73 23.21 7.70
CA PHE A 8 7.14 23.30 6.37
C PHE A 8 5.91 24.23 6.42
N PRO A 9 5.84 25.27 5.56
CA PRO A 9 4.63 26.08 5.42
C PRO A 9 3.42 25.26 4.95
N GLY A 10 2.23 25.81 5.20
CA GLY A 10 0.96 25.22 4.77
C GLY A 10 0.37 24.19 5.75
N SER A 11 0.97 24.02 6.93
CA SER A 11 0.53 23.07 7.96
C SER A 11 0.34 21.64 7.42
N PRO A 12 1.45 20.96 7.02
CA PRO A 12 1.41 19.59 6.54
C PRO A 12 0.50 18.68 7.36
N PRO A 13 -0.30 17.81 6.71
CA PRO A 13 -1.15 16.87 7.43
C PRO A 13 -0.30 15.99 8.35
N ARG A 14 -0.87 15.65 9.50
CA ARG A 14 -0.29 14.65 10.40
C ARG A 14 -0.85 13.29 10.02
N PHE A 15 0.01 12.28 10.02
CA PHE A 15 -0.34 10.90 9.75
C PHE A 15 0.51 9.99 10.64
N GLU A 16 0.05 8.77 10.86
CA GLU A 16 0.82 7.78 11.62
C GLU A 16 2.03 7.31 10.81
N PRO A 17 3.22 7.07 11.41
CA PRO A 17 4.35 6.49 10.70
C PRO A 17 4.00 5.12 10.11
N HIS A 18 4.15 4.96 8.79
CA HIS A 18 3.83 3.72 8.09
C HIS A 18 4.72 3.51 6.87
N ILE A 19 4.85 2.25 6.46
CA ILE A 19 5.42 1.85 5.16
C ILE A 19 4.30 1.20 4.37
N THR A 20 4.05 1.72 3.17
CA THR A 20 3.05 1.17 2.27
C THR A 20 3.57 -0.13 1.65
N ILE A 21 2.89 -1.24 1.89
CA ILE A 21 3.22 -2.54 1.29
C ILE A 21 2.59 -2.70 -0.10
N SER A 22 1.33 -2.28 -0.25
CA SER A 22 0.61 -2.29 -1.53
C SER A 22 -0.49 -1.22 -1.52
N THR A 23 -0.97 -0.86 -2.72
CA THR A 23 -2.05 0.12 -2.94
C THR A 23 -3.10 -0.45 -3.89
N ASN A 24 -4.24 0.22 -4.07
CA ASN A 24 -5.31 -0.22 -4.98
C ASN A 24 -5.81 -1.65 -4.70
N VAL A 25 -5.85 -2.01 -3.41
CA VAL A 25 -6.35 -3.30 -2.96
C VAL A 25 -7.84 -3.40 -3.28
N ALA A 26 -8.24 -4.50 -3.90
CA ALA A 26 -9.63 -4.75 -4.26
C ALA A 26 -10.46 -5.05 -3.01
N VAL A 27 -11.41 -4.15 -2.70
CA VAL A 27 -12.38 -4.27 -1.61
C VAL A 27 -13.74 -3.83 -2.11
N ASP A 28 -14.77 -4.62 -1.87
CA ASP A 28 -16.15 -4.16 -2.09
C ASP A 28 -16.54 -3.15 -1.00
N LEU A 29 -16.74 -1.89 -1.38
CA LEU A 29 -17.16 -0.81 -0.48
C LEU A 29 -18.67 -0.52 -0.55
N GLU A 30 -19.42 -1.19 -1.43
CA GLU A 30 -20.86 -0.97 -1.60
C GLU A 30 -21.70 -1.79 -0.60
N ASP A 31 -21.20 -2.96 -0.20
CA ASP A 31 -21.85 -3.86 0.75
C ASP A 31 -21.01 -4.01 2.02
N ALA A 32 -21.52 -3.51 3.15
CA ALA A 32 -20.78 -3.50 4.42
C ALA A 32 -20.41 -4.91 4.96
N ASP A 33 -21.23 -5.92 4.68
CA ASP A 33 -20.92 -7.30 5.09
C ASP A 33 -19.83 -7.89 4.19
N GLN A 34 -19.84 -7.56 2.90
CA GLN A 34 -18.77 -7.94 1.98
C GLN A 34 -17.48 -7.19 2.27
N THR A 35 -17.54 -5.88 2.55
CA THR A 35 -16.40 -5.06 2.98
C THR A 35 -15.70 -5.72 4.16
N ARG A 36 -16.44 -6.08 5.20
CA ARG A 36 -15.89 -6.72 6.40
C ARG A 36 -15.18 -8.04 6.06
N LYS A 37 -15.80 -8.90 5.24
CA LYS A 37 -15.21 -10.17 4.82
C LYS A 37 -13.93 -9.97 4.01
N ASP A 38 -13.91 -9.00 3.11
CA ASP A 38 -12.75 -8.70 2.28
C ASP A 38 -11.60 -8.18 3.16
N VAL A 39 -11.88 -7.23 4.07
CA VAL A 39 -10.92 -6.69 5.03
C VAL A 39 -10.31 -7.80 5.89
N ASP A 40 -11.15 -8.66 6.48
CA ASP A 40 -10.70 -9.77 7.33
C ASP A 40 -9.84 -10.77 6.53
N LYS A 41 -10.24 -11.09 5.30
CA LYS A 41 -9.50 -11.98 4.41
C LYS A 41 -8.12 -11.40 4.06
N ILE A 42 -8.07 -10.12 3.68
CA ILE A 42 -6.82 -9.44 3.30
C ILE A 42 -5.86 -9.39 4.47
N LEU A 43 -6.32 -8.94 5.64
CA LEU A 43 -5.47 -8.79 6.83
C LEU A 43 -4.99 -10.15 7.34
N SER A 44 -5.88 -11.15 7.42
CA SER A 44 -5.51 -12.51 7.86
C SER A 44 -4.50 -13.15 6.92
N ALA A 45 -4.72 -13.04 5.60
CA ALA A 45 -3.78 -13.55 4.61
C ALA A 45 -2.44 -12.80 4.64
N SER A 46 -2.45 -11.48 4.93
CA SER A 46 -1.22 -10.70 5.08
C SER A 46 -0.40 -11.17 6.28
N ALA A 47 -1.04 -11.41 7.42
CA ALA A 47 -0.38 -11.95 8.61
C ALA A 47 0.16 -13.36 8.35
N VAL A 48 -0.59 -14.23 7.67
CA VAL A 48 -0.13 -15.58 7.29
C VAL A 48 1.05 -15.51 6.31
N ALA A 49 0.98 -14.63 5.31
CA ALA A 49 2.05 -14.43 4.34
C ALA A 49 3.35 -14.02 5.05
N LEU A 50 3.30 -13.00 5.92
CA LEU A 50 4.46 -12.58 6.71
C LEU A 50 5.03 -13.74 7.55
N ASN A 51 4.18 -14.47 8.27
CA ASN A 51 4.60 -15.59 9.12
C ASN A 51 5.20 -16.78 8.35
N SER A 52 4.91 -16.88 7.05
CA SER A 52 5.45 -17.94 6.18
C SER A 52 6.82 -17.61 5.57
N LEU A 53 7.27 -16.36 5.70
CA LEU A 53 8.57 -15.95 5.16
C LEU A 53 9.74 -16.51 5.99
N PRO A 54 10.90 -16.74 5.36
CA PRO A 54 12.11 -17.12 6.07
C PRO A 54 12.49 -16.09 7.14
N LYS A 55 12.82 -16.58 8.34
CA LYS A 55 13.22 -15.76 9.49
C LYS A 55 14.73 -15.57 9.58
N ASN A 56 15.35 -15.33 8.44
CA ASN A 56 16.79 -15.18 8.28
C ASN A 56 17.23 -13.70 8.21
N HIS A 57 16.37 -12.79 8.64
CA HIS A 57 16.61 -11.35 8.69
C HIS A 57 16.73 -10.90 10.15
N SER A 58 17.49 -9.81 10.40
CA SER A 58 17.54 -9.16 11.71
C SER A 58 16.33 -8.24 11.94
N ASN A 59 15.91 -7.52 10.89
CA ASN A 59 14.73 -6.67 10.86
C ASN A 59 14.05 -6.82 9.50
N LEU A 60 12.72 -6.87 9.45
CA LEU A 60 11.96 -6.83 8.19
C LEU A 60 12.15 -5.48 7.47
N VAL A 61 12.28 -4.42 8.24
CA VAL A 61 12.50 -3.05 7.76
C VAL A 61 13.80 -2.53 8.36
N THR A 62 14.70 -2.05 7.50
CA THR A 62 15.88 -1.29 7.92
C THR A 62 15.81 0.09 7.28
N LEU A 63 15.93 1.14 8.10
CA LEU A 63 15.88 2.53 7.64
C LEU A 63 17.28 3.01 7.27
N GLY A 64 17.42 3.58 6.08
CA GLY A 64 18.65 4.17 5.58
C GLY A 64 18.67 5.69 5.75
N LYS A 65 19.18 6.38 4.73
CA LYS A 65 19.23 7.85 4.70
C LYS A 65 17.86 8.51 4.65
N ILE A 66 17.82 9.79 5.02
CA ILE A 66 16.74 10.71 4.68
C ILE A 66 16.94 11.23 3.26
N ASP A 67 15.85 11.37 2.52
CA ASP A 67 15.86 11.97 1.20
C ASP A 67 14.57 12.77 0.95
N SER A 68 14.50 13.47 -0.19
CA SER A 68 13.38 14.30 -0.59
C SER A 68 13.09 14.21 -2.08
N GLN A 69 11.80 14.20 -2.46
CA GLN A 69 11.37 14.24 -3.86
C GLN A 69 10.36 15.37 -4.13
N ARG A 70 10.07 15.59 -5.42
CA ARG A 70 9.04 16.54 -5.86
C ARG A 70 7.62 16.13 -5.45
N LYS A 71 7.36 14.84 -5.30
CA LYS A 71 6.03 14.26 -5.03
C LYS A 71 5.52 14.66 -3.63
N PHE A 72 4.22 14.97 -3.53
CA PHE A 72 3.56 15.34 -2.27
C PHE A 72 3.73 14.28 -1.17
N PHE A 73 3.43 13.02 -1.50
CA PHE A 73 3.50 11.87 -0.59
C PHE A 73 4.93 11.33 -0.35
N LYS A 74 5.94 11.89 -1.02
CA LYS A 74 7.34 11.46 -0.87
C LYS A 74 8.24 12.68 -0.71
N LYS A 75 7.79 13.64 0.12
CA LYS A 75 8.48 14.92 0.27
C LYS A 75 9.73 14.82 1.11
N LEU A 76 9.61 14.28 2.32
CA LEU A 76 10.70 14.00 3.23
C LEU A 76 10.43 12.61 3.80
N TYR A 77 11.37 11.70 3.65
CA TYR A 77 11.19 10.30 4.02
C TYR A 77 12.53 9.65 4.37
N PHE A 78 12.48 8.56 5.11
CA PHE A 78 13.59 7.59 5.19
C PHE A 78 13.47 6.59 4.05
N GLU A 79 14.59 6.31 3.38
CA GLU A 79 14.71 5.15 2.51
C GLU A 79 14.61 3.87 3.34
N VAL A 80 14.00 2.85 2.76
CA VAL A 80 13.93 1.51 3.36
C VAL A 80 14.76 0.57 2.50
N SER A 81 15.61 -0.22 3.15
CA SER A 81 16.41 -1.24 2.47
C SER A 81 15.53 -2.24 1.73
N HIS A 82 15.97 -2.72 0.57
CA HIS A 82 15.26 -3.75 -0.19
C HIS A 82 15.52 -5.15 0.40
N ASP A 83 15.00 -5.38 1.60
CA ASP A 83 15.09 -6.68 2.27
C ASP A 83 14.31 -7.76 1.48
N PRO A 84 14.90 -8.93 1.20
CA PRO A 84 14.25 -9.97 0.41
C PRO A 84 12.87 -10.40 0.94
N ASN A 85 12.66 -10.40 2.26
CA ASN A 85 11.38 -10.78 2.86
C ASN A 85 10.35 -9.65 2.73
N LEU A 86 10.73 -8.39 2.93
CA LEU A 86 9.85 -7.25 2.66
C LEU A 86 9.40 -7.22 1.18
N MET A 87 10.34 -7.39 0.26
CA MET A 87 10.05 -7.41 -1.18
C MET A 87 9.15 -8.60 -1.54
N SER A 88 9.39 -9.77 -0.95
CA SER A 88 8.56 -10.97 -1.15
C SER A 88 7.15 -10.79 -0.61
N LEU A 89 7.00 -10.21 0.59
CA LEU A 89 5.70 -9.87 1.17
C LEU A 89 4.92 -8.93 0.23
N ALA A 90 5.54 -7.81 -0.16
CA ALA A 90 4.90 -6.83 -1.04
C ALA A 90 4.44 -7.46 -2.35
N ARG A 91 5.29 -8.31 -2.96
CA ARG A 91 4.95 -9.08 -4.16
C ARG A 91 3.71 -9.97 -3.95
N ILE A 92 3.69 -10.78 -2.89
CA ILE A 92 2.58 -11.70 -2.60
C ILE A 92 1.27 -10.92 -2.43
N LEU A 93 1.27 -9.85 -1.65
CA LEU A 93 0.06 -9.08 -1.39
C LEU A 93 -0.42 -8.34 -2.64
N ARG A 94 0.50 -7.82 -3.46
CA ARG A 94 0.17 -7.18 -4.75
C ARG A 94 -0.44 -8.18 -5.72
N GLU A 95 0.10 -9.38 -5.81
CA GLU A 95 -0.45 -10.46 -6.65
C GLU A 95 -1.88 -10.79 -6.23
N LEU A 96 -2.07 -11.16 -4.96
CA LEU A 96 -3.33 -11.73 -4.47
C LEU A 96 -4.47 -10.72 -4.38
N PHE A 97 -4.17 -9.46 -4.07
CA PHE A 97 -5.19 -8.48 -3.69
C PHE A 97 -5.30 -7.30 -4.64
N VAL A 98 -4.45 -7.21 -5.66
CA VAL A 98 -4.50 -6.12 -6.65
C VAL A 98 -4.57 -6.69 -8.06
N ILE A 99 -3.53 -7.41 -8.48
CA ILE A 99 -3.39 -7.81 -9.87
C ILE A 99 -4.35 -8.94 -10.21
N LEU A 100 -4.37 -10.02 -9.43
CA LEU A 100 -5.21 -11.18 -9.69
C LEU A 100 -6.72 -10.82 -9.67
N PRO A 101 -7.24 -10.10 -8.66
CA PRO A 101 -8.64 -9.69 -8.67
C PRO A 101 -8.99 -8.79 -9.86
N ALA A 102 -8.11 -7.84 -10.22
CA ALA A 102 -8.35 -6.95 -11.35
C ALA A 102 -8.36 -7.69 -12.69
N ASP A 103 -7.44 -8.63 -12.90
CA ASP A 103 -7.36 -9.42 -14.13
C ASP A 103 -8.55 -10.40 -14.24
N ILE A 104 -8.97 -11.02 -13.13
CA ILE A 104 -10.19 -11.85 -13.09
C ILE A 104 -11.42 -11.03 -13.43
N GLU A 105 -11.57 -9.84 -12.84
CA GLU A 105 -12.71 -8.96 -13.10
C GLU A 105 -12.73 -8.48 -14.57
N ALA A 106 -11.56 -8.19 -15.14
CA ALA A 106 -11.44 -7.84 -16.55
C ALA A 106 -11.84 -8.99 -17.47
N GLU A 107 -11.47 -10.23 -17.15
CA GLU A 107 -11.88 -11.40 -17.93
C GLU A 107 -13.37 -11.71 -17.76
N ASN A 108 -13.89 -11.56 -16.54
CA ASN A 108 -15.31 -11.72 -16.28
C ASN A 108 -16.16 -10.72 -17.07
N LYS A 109 -15.70 -9.48 -17.24
CA LYS A 109 -16.34 -8.49 -18.12
C LYS A 109 -16.40 -8.92 -19.59
N LYS A 110 -15.38 -9.64 -20.08
CA LYS A 110 -15.35 -10.16 -21.46
C LYS A 110 -16.23 -11.39 -21.65
N GLN A 111 -16.17 -12.33 -20.71
CA GLN A 111 -16.91 -13.60 -20.81
C GLN A 111 -18.38 -13.47 -20.40
N ASN A 112 -18.69 -12.52 -19.52
CA ASN A 112 -20.01 -12.31 -18.96
C ASN A 112 -20.50 -10.85 -19.08
N PRO A 113 -20.51 -10.25 -20.29
CA PRO A 113 -20.89 -8.86 -20.48
C PRO A 113 -22.33 -8.55 -20.02
N GLN A 114 -23.22 -9.55 -19.99
CA GLN A 114 -24.59 -9.44 -19.50
C GLN A 114 -24.70 -9.03 -18.02
N LEU A 115 -23.64 -9.25 -17.24
CA LEU A 115 -23.55 -8.88 -15.83
C LEU A 115 -23.18 -7.41 -15.62
N TYR A 116 -22.89 -6.68 -16.69
CA TYR A 116 -22.37 -5.32 -16.64
C TYR A 116 -23.27 -4.34 -17.40
N THR A 117 -23.21 -3.08 -17.01
CA THR A 117 -23.91 -1.96 -17.65
C THR A 117 -23.05 -0.72 -17.62
N SER A 118 -23.28 0.21 -18.54
CA SER A 118 -22.66 1.53 -18.47
C SER A 118 -23.38 2.40 -17.43
N ASP A 119 -22.61 3.11 -16.62
CA ASP A 119 -23.11 4.21 -15.80
C ASP A 119 -23.30 5.50 -16.64
N GLY A 120 -23.88 6.54 -16.04
CA GLY A 120 -24.12 7.82 -16.71
C GLY A 120 -22.86 8.58 -17.14
N ASN A 121 -21.68 8.16 -16.68
CA ASN A 121 -20.38 8.73 -17.01
C ASN A 121 -19.58 7.85 -18.00
N GLY A 122 -20.20 6.79 -18.55
CA GLY A 122 -19.56 5.86 -19.47
C GLY A 122 -18.68 4.79 -18.81
N GLY A 123 -18.63 4.73 -17.48
CA GLY A 123 -17.98 3.67 -16.71
C GLY A 123 -18.76 2.36 -16.77
N THR A 124 -18.08 1.22 -16.75
CA THR A 124 -18.73 -0.10 -16.74
C THR A 124 -18.90 -0.59 -15.31
N VAL A 125 -20.14 -0.67 -14.83
CA VAL A 125 -20.51 -1.12 -13.48
C VAL A 125 -21.27 -2.44 -13.52
N ARG A 126 -21.15 -3.24 -12.45
CA ARG A 126 -21.88 -4.51 -12.34
C ARG A 126 -23.37 -4.22 -12.13
N ARG A 127 -24.25 -4.92 -12.86
CA ARG A 127 -25.70 -4.77 -12.71
C ARG A 127 -26.13 -5.24 -11.32
N LYS A 128 -26.84 -4.39 -10.58
CA LYS A 128 -27.49 -4.78 -9.33
C LYS A 128 -28.70 -5.66 -9.65
N LYS A 129 -28.80 -6.84 -9.00
CA LYS A 129 -30.02 -7.65 -9.07
C LYS A 129 -31.18 -6.85 -8.48
N SER A 130 -32.19 -6.57 -9.29
CA SER A 130 -33.41 -5.94 -8.79
C SER A 130 -34.11 -6.92 -7.84
N LYS A 131 -34.52 -6.48 -6.64
CA LYS A 131 -35.23 -7.32 -5.67
C LYS A 131 -36.62 -7.80 -6.16
N ASN A 132 -37.07 -7.39 -7.35
CA ASN A 132 -38.44 -7.63 -7.84
C ASN A 132 -38.55 -8.44 -9.15
N SER A 133 -37.48 -8.99 -9.71
CA SER A 133 -37.59 -9.83 -10.92
C SER A 133 -37.77 -11.31 -10.59
N SER A 134 -39.02 -11.73 -10.42
CA SER A 134 -39.44 -13.12 -10.36
C SER A 134 -39.56 -13.74 -11.77
N SER A 135 -38.47 -13.78 -12.54
CA SER A 135 -38.47 -14.41 -13.86
C SER A 135 -37.22 -15.28 -14.09
N ASP A 136 -37.49 -16.58 -14.20
CA ASP A 136 -36.62 -17.77 -14.35
C ASP A 136 -35.79 -17.81 -15.66
N SER A 137 -34.95 -16.81 -15.94
CA SER A 137 -34.05 -16.87 -17.10
C SER A 137 -32.74 -16.12 -16.91
N GLU A 138 -32.13 -16.22 -15.72
CA GLU A 138 -30.72 -15.79 -15.59
C GLU A 138 -29.82 -16.89 -16.15
N VAL A 139 -29.24 -16.65 -17.33
CA VAL A 139 -28.14 -17.48 -17.84
C VAL A 139 -27.03 -17.44 -16.78
N PRO A 140 -26.62 -18.59 -16.20
CA PRO A 140 -25.59 -18.61 -15.17
C PRO A 140 -24.29 -18.01 -15.74
N PRO A 141 -23.49 -17.33 -14.90
CA PRO A 141 -22.19 -16.82 -15.32
C PRO A 141 -21.37 -17.95 -15.95
N LYS A 142 -20.80 -17.69 -17.12
CA LYS A 142 -19.86 -18.58 -17.76
C LYS A 142 -18.61 -18.66 -16.89
N GLU A 143 -18.35 -19.85 -16.37
CA GLU A 143 -17.10 -20.15 -15.69
C GLU A 143 -15.94 -20.19 -16.68
N PHE A 144 -14.76 -19.76 -16.24
CA PHE A 144 -13.54 -19.78 -17.04
C PHE A 144 -12.36 -20.21 -16.17
N ASP A 145 -11.38 -20.86 -16.81
CA ASP A 145 -10.15 -21.26 -16.13
C ASP A 145 -9.32 -20.01 -15.78
N THR A 146 -8.93 -19.91 -14.51
CA THR A 146 -8.13 -18.79 -13.98
C THR A 146 -6.65 -19.12 -13.91
N THR A 147 -6.21 -20.34 -14.26
CA THR A 147 -4.81 -20.79 -14.12
C THR A 147 -3.85 -19.89 -14.90
N ALA A 148 -4.15 -19.59 -16.16
CA ALA A 148 -3.32 -18.70 -16.98
C ALA A 148 -3.29 -17.26 -16.42
N ILE A 149 -4.40 -16.78 -15.85
CA ILE A 149 -4.49 -15.46 -15.23
C ILE A 149 -3.63 -15.40 -13.97
N GLN A 150 -3.66 -16.44 -13.14
CA GLN A 150 -2.82 -16.54 -11.94
C GLN A 150 -1.33 -16.51 -12.27
N GLN A 151 -0.89 -17.28 -13.27
CA GLN A 151 0.51 -17.29 -13.70
C GLN A 151 0.97 -15.92 -14.19
N GLU A 152 0.13 -15.24 -14.97
CA GLU A 152 0.43 -13.91 -15.47
C GLU A 152 0.42 -12.85 -14.35
N ALA A 153 -0.51 -12.94 -13.39
CA ALA A 153 -0.55 -12.08 -12.22
C ALA A 153 0.72 -12.20 -11.38
N ALA A 154 1.19 -13.44 -11.15
CA ALA A 154 2.45 -13.70 -10.44
C ALA A 154 3.66 -13.10 -11.15
N ARG A 155 3.69 -13.17 -12.49
CA ARG A 155 4.74 -12.56 -13.32
C ARG A 155 4.73 -11.03 -13.24
N LYS A 156 3.54 -10.41 -13.34
CA LYS A 156 3.36 -8.96 -13.21
C LYS A 156 3.76 -8.48 -11.81
N ALA A 157 3.36 -9.19 -10.76
CA ALA A 157 3.71 -8.86 -9.38
C ALA A 157 5.22 -8.93 -9.16
N ALA A 158 5.89 -9.96 -9.70
CA ALA A 158 7.34 -10.10 -9.62
C ALA A 158 8.07 -8.94 -10.29
N HIS A 159 7.61 -8.54 -11.48
CA HIS A 159 8.17 -7.40 -12.19
C HIS A 159 7.99 -6.11 -11.38
N TRP A 160 6.76 -5.82 -10.94
CA TRP A 160 6.46 -4.65 -10.12
C TRP A 160 7.34 -4.57 -8.87
N SER A 161 7.50 -5.67 -8.12
CA SER A 161 8.35 -5.67 -6.92
C SER A 161 9.81 -5.39 -7.24
N ALA A 162 10.31 -5.79 -8.42
CA ALA A 162 11.72 -5.63 -8.77
C ALA A 162 12.05 -4.24 -9.35
N VAL A 163 11.07 -3.58 -9.99
CA VAL A 163 11.33 -2.35 -10.78
C VAL A 163 10.58 -1.11 -10.31
N GLU A 164 9.46 -1.28 -9.60
CA GLU A 164 8.56 -0.18 -9.24
C GLU A 164 8.37 -0.02 -7.74
N TYR A 165 8.42 -1.10 -6.96
CA TYR A 165 8.23 -1.02 -5.51
C TYR A 165 9.45 -0.36 -4.85
N ASP A 166 9.19 0.78 -4.20
CA ASP A 166 10.20 1.66 -3.62
C ASP A 166 9.78 1.99 -2.17
N PRO A 167 10.06 1.05 -1.23
CA PRO A 167 9.62 1.18 0.15
C PRO A 167 10.29 2.37 0.81
N HIS A 168 9.52 3.12 1.59
CA HIS A 168 9.99 4.29 2.31
C HIS A 168 9.08 4.58 3.50
N LEU A 169 9.64 5.22 4.52
CA LEU A 169 8.90 5.74 5.67
C LEU A 169 8.79 7.26 5.54
N SER A 170 7.61 7.75 5.20
CA SER A 170 7.37 9.18 5.06
C SER A 170 7.37 9.90 6.40
N LEU A 171 8.06 11.05 6.44
CA LEU A 171 8.15 11.93 7.60
C LEU A 171 7.24 13.15 7.45
N VAL A 172 7.14 13.70 6.24
CA VAL A 172 6.32 14.87 5.93
C VAL A 172 5.71 14.73 4.53
N TYR A 173 4.45 15.13 4.39
CA TYR A 173 3.79 15.36 3.09
C TYR A 173 3.65 16.86 2.84
N SER A 174 4.12 17.35 1.69
CA SER A 174 4.06 18.79 1.37
C SER A 174 4.29 19.01 -0.13
N ASP A 175 3.78 20.13 -0.65
CA ASP A 175 4.00 20.55 -2.04
C ASP A 175 5.33 21.29 -2.27
N ILE A 176 6.03 21.66 -1.20
CA ILE A 176 7.25 22.47 -1.30
C ILE A 176 8.32 21.73 -2.10
N TYR A 177 8.74 22.31 -3.22
CA TYR A 177 9.87 21.79 -3.98
C TYR A 177 10.56 22.91 -4.76
N PRO A 178 11.91 22.95 -4.80
CA PRO A 178 12.83 22.13 -4.01
C PRO A 178 12.84 22.53 -2.52
N ILE A 179 13.35 21.65 -1.64
CA ILE A 179 13.73 22.04 -0.29
C ILE A 179 15.02 22.86 -0.41
N ASP A 180 15.02 24.11 0.06
CA ASP A 180 16.20 24.96 -0.01
C ASP A 180 17.31 24.49 0.97
N LYS A 181 18.54 24.95 0.74
CA LYS A 181 19.71 24.52 1.54
C LYS A 181 19.61 24.88 3.02
N ALA A 182 18.95 25.99 3.38
CA ALA A 182 18.82 26.42 4.76
C ALA A 182 17.80 25.55 5.50
N LEU A 183 16.66 25.28 4.86
CA LEU A 183 15.66 24.33 5.34
C LEU A 183 16.26 22.92 5.47
N TRP A 184 17.01 22.45 4.45
CA TRP A 184 17.68 21.14 4.49
C TRP A 184 18.65 21.01 5.67
N ARG A 185 19.52 22.01 5.90
CA ARG A 185 20.42 22.03 7.06
C ARG A 185 19.65 21.92 8.38
N THR A 186 18.53 22.65 8.49
CA THR A 186 17.68 22.61 9.69
C THR A 186 17.05 21.24 9.88
N ILE A 187 16.59 20.60 8.81
CA ILE A 187 16.07 19.22 8.84
C ILE A 187 17.16 18.27 9.35
N LYS A 188 18.38 18.32 8.78
CA LYS A 188 19.50 17.47 9.18
C LYS A 188 19.84 17.62 10.65
N THR A 189 19.98 18.85 11.13
CA THR A 189 20.24 19.13 12.56
C THR A 189 19.15 18.56 13.45
N ARG A 190 17.86 18.73 13.10
CA ARG A 190 16.78 18.14 13.90
C ARG A 190 16.80 16.62 13.88
N VAL A 191 17.02 15.99 12.73
CA VAL A 191 17.10 14.53 12.64
C VAL A 191 18.26 14.00 13.49
N GLN A 192 19.43 14.65 13.41
CA GLN A 192 20.58 14.33 14.25
C GLN A 192 20.26 14.51 15.74
N ASP A 193 19.70 15.66 16.15
CA ASP A 193 19.40 15.97 17.56
C ASP A 193 18.36 15.01 18.16
N TYR A 194 17.36 14.59 17.37
CA TYR A 194 16.24 13.77 17.87
C TYR A 194 16.48 12.27 17.76
N LEU A 195 17.14 11.81 16.69
CA LEU A 195 17.31 10.39 16.39
C LEU A 195 18.75 9.93 16.58
N ASN A 196 19.68 10.85 16.86
CA ASN A 196 21.12 10.57 16.99
C ASN A 196 21.71 9.90 15.74
N ILE A 197 21.25 10.33 14.56
CA ILE A 197 21.73 9.85 13.26
C ILE A 197 22.65 10.91 12.65
N ASP A 198 23.95 10.67 12.72
CA ASP A 198 24.96 11.50 12.06
C ASP A 198 24.94 11.27 10.54
N ASN A 199 25.20 12.33 9.76
CA ASN A 199 25.20 12.27 8.29
C ASN A 199 23.96 11.57 7.71
N CYS A 200 22.79 11.89 8.25
CA CYS A 200 21.53 11.22 7.93
C CYS A 200 21.12 11.22 6.44
N ASP A 201 21.73 12.03 5.59
CA ASP A 201 21.49 12.10 4.13
C ASP A 201 22.63 11.49 3.29
N SER A 202 23.56 10.77 3.92
CA SER A 202 24.68 10.14 3.22
C SER A 202 24.21 8.95 2.37
N ASP A 203 24.65 8.89 1.11
CA ASP A 203 24.37 7.75 0.22
C ASP A 203 25.00 6.43 0.71
N GLU A 204 25.99 6.50 1.60
CA GLU A 204 26.60 5.32 2.24
C GLU A 204 25.78 4.79 3.43
N LEU A 205 24.78 5.54 3.89
CA LEU A 205 23.96 5.20 5.05
C LEU A 205 22.81 4.28 4.66
N VAL A 206 23.10 2.98 4.57
CA VAL A 206 22.11 1.93 4.28
C VAL A 206 21.32 1.51 5.52
N ASP A 207 21.96 1.54 6.69
CA ASP A 207 21.37 1.23 7.98
C ASP A 207 21.73 2.33 8.97
N ASN A 208 20.73 3.06 9.45
CA ASN A 208 20.88 4.14 10.42
C ASN A 208 20.71 3.68 11.88
N GLY A 209 20.62 2.37 12.11
CA GLY A 209 20.39 1.73 13.42
C GLY A 209 18.91 1.66 13.81
N LEU A 210 18.00 2.24 13.03
CA LEU A 210 16.56 2.09 13.20
C LEU A 210 16.04 1.00 12.27
N GLY A 211 15.42 0.00 12.88
CA GLY A 211 14.73 -1.06 12.18
C GLY A 211 13.37 -1.33 12.80
N TRP A 212 12.56 -2.09 12.08
CA TRP A 212 11.28 -2.58 12.56
C TRP A 212 11.13 -4.05 12.19
N ASP A 213 10.80 -4.85 13.19
CA ASP A 213 10.36 -6.21 13.05
C ASP A 213 8.98 -6.41 13.75
N GLY A 214 7.96 -6.84 13.00
CA GLY A 214 6.57 -6.99 13.47
C GLY A 214 5.71 -5.72 13.39
N GLY A 215 4.75 -5.55 14.31
CA GLY A 215 3.89 -4.38 14.39
C GLY A 215 2.43 -4.66 14.06
N VAL A 216 1.82 -3.80 13.24
CA VAL A 216 0.39 -3.87 12.91
C VAL A 216 0.22 -3.65 11.41
N PHE A 217 -0.46 -4.58 10.74
CA PHE A 217 -0.99 -4.29 9.40
C PHE A 217 -2.31 -3.54 9.51
N LYS A 218 -2.46 -2.50 8.70
CA LYS A 218 -3.70 -1.72 8.58
C LYS A 218 -4.12 -1.68 7.12
N LEU A 219 -5.41 -1.87 6.87
CA LEU A 219 -6.02 -1.59 5.58
C LEU A 219 -6.72 -0.24 5.68
N VAL A 220 -6.34 0.70 4.83
CA VAL A 220 -6.77 2.10 4.93
C VAL A 220 -7.41 2.54 3.61
N LEU A 221 -8.58 3.15 3.70
CA LEU A 221 -9.23 3.84 2.60
C LEU A 221 -8.63 5.24 2.46
N CYS A 222 -7.78 5.40 1.46
CA CYS A 222 -6.97 6.62 1.25
C CYS A 222 -7.60 7.56 0.20
N GLU A 223 -8.88 7.89 0.37
CA GLU A 223 -9.60 8.82 -0.50
C GLU A 223 -9.71 10.21 0.14
N GLY A 224 -9.49 11.27 -0.65
CA GLY A 224 -9.58 12.65 -0.17
C GLY A 224 -8.36 13.15 0.62
N ASP A 225 -8.61 14.03 1.60
CA ASP A 225 -7.57 14.61 2.45
C ASP A 225 -6.97 13.54 3.37
N VAL A 226 -5.65 13.60 3.61
CA VAL A 226 -4.93 12.65 4.46
C VAL A 226 -5.51 12.55 5.88
N ARG A 227 -6.10 13.64 6.37
CA ARG A 227 -6.76 13.70 7.69
C ARG A 227 -8.06 12.90 7.74
N ASP A 228 -8.67 12.65 6.59
CA ASP A 228 -9.95 11.98 6.43
C ASP A 228 -9.77 10.49 6.05
N TRP A 229 -8.53 10.00 5.96
CA TRP A 229 -8.26 8.59 5.67
C TRP A 229 -8.83 7.67 6.75
N ILE A 230 -9.51 6.62 6.32
CA ILE A 230 -10.28 5.73 7.20
C ILE A 230 -9.59 4.39 7.31
N VAL A 231 -9.25 3.96 8.52
CA VAL A 231 -8.78 2.58 8.78
C VAL A 231 -9.99 1.64 8.69
N LEU A 232 -9.99 0.75 7.70
CA LEU A 232 -11.03 -0.26 7.51
C LEU A 232 -10.86 -1.45 8.47
N GLY A 233 -9.62 -1.77 8.82
CA GLY A 233 -9.30 -2.82 9.79
C GLY A 233 -7.80 -2.91 10.07
N SER A 234 -7.45 -3.66 11.11
CA SER A 234 -6.06 -3.90 11.50
C SER A 234 -5.84 -5.28 12.10
N VAL A 235 -4.62 -5.80 11.97
CA VAL A 235 -4.19 -7.04 12.63
C VAL A 235 -2.77 -6.89 13.15
N ASP A 236 -2.54 -7.34 14.39
CA ASP A 236 -1.20 -7.39 14.97
C ASP A 236 -0.38 -8.49 14.29
N VAL A 237 0.87 -8.18 13.99
CA VAL A 237 1.83 -9.11 13.41
C VAL A 237 3.08 -9.15 14.25
N HIS A 238 3.52 -10.37 14.53
CA HIS A 238 4.70 -10.62 15.34
C HIS A 238 5.67 -11.39 14.47
N SER A 239 6.84 -10.80 14.26
CA SER A 239 7.99 -11.56 13.79
C SER A 239 8.45 -12.42 14.96
N ASN A 240 7.97 -13.67 14.98
CA ASN A 240 8.38 -14.66 15.98
C ASN A 240 9.85 -15.06 15.80
#